data_AF-A0A179H9J6-F1
#
_entry.id   AF-A0A179H9J6-F1
#
_cell.length_a   1.000
_cell.length_b   1.000
_cell.length_c   1.000
_cell.angle_alpha   90.00
_cell.angle_beta   90.00
_cell.angle_gamma   90.00
#
_symmetry.space_group_name_H-M   'P 1'
#
loop_
_entity.id
_entity.type
_entity.pdbx_description
1 polymer ?
#
loop_
_entity_poly.entity_id
_entity_poly.type
_entity_poly.pdbx_seq_one_letter_code
_entity_poly.pdbx_strand_id
1 'polypeptide(L)'
;MEDTKPRFSAGTDEASAQAALAPLLQASSPSSSGGGAAGSGRWALVKDGEALERSFKFKTFAKTWDFMTAVSLQCKLKNHHPEWSNVYNTTFIRWTTHNPKGLSSKDVDLAAVCDALAKDFGELEPEPVSCEVRDVADRAVGSAGGECCVPPKK
;
A
#
# COMPACT_ATOMS: atom_id res chain seq x y z
N MET A 1 -12.06 -14.69 9.67
CA MET A 1 -11.12 -13.56 9.59
C MET A 1 -11.71 -12.53 10.53
N GLU A 2 -11.01 -12.20 11.61
CA GLU A 2 -11.47 -11.15 12.52
C GLU A 2 -11.68 -9.86 11.73
N ASP A 3 -12.82 -9.21 11.92
CA ASP A 3 -13.07 -7.87 11.40
C ASP A 3 -12.15 -6.88 12.11
N THR A 4 -11.05 -6.48 11.45
CA THR A 4 -10.12 -5.48 12.00
C THR A 4 -10.87 -4.16 12.19
N LYS A 5 -11.10 -3.77 13.45
CA LYS A 5 -11.79 -2.52 13.82
C LYS A 5 -10.78 -1.42 14.15
N PRO A 6 -11.00 -0.16 13.70
CA PRO A 6 -10.11 0.95 14.05
C PRO A 6 -10.15 1.23 15.55
N ARG A 7 -8.98 1.59 16.10
CA ARG A 7 -8.78 2.00 17.48
C ARG A 7 -8.20 3.40 17.49
N PHE A 8 -9.03 4.35 17.92
CA PHE A 8 -8.66 5.75 17.91
C PHE A 8 -7.85 6.15 19.14
N SER A 9 -6.95 7.11 18.94
CA SER A 9 -6.19 7.78 19.99
C SER A 9 -7.11 8.63 20.86
N ALA A 10 -6.80 8.70 22.16
CA ALA A 10 -7.59 9.48 23.12
C ALA A 10 -7.69 10.97 22.70
N GLY A 11 -8.91 11.51 22.76
CA GLY A 11 -9.20 12.89 22.33
C GLY A 11 -9.57 13.02 20.85
N THR A 12 -9.58 11.93 20.09
CA THR A 12 -10.11 11.91 18.73
C THR A 12 -11.63 11.86 18.74
N ASP A 13 -12.29 12.66 17.91
CA ASP A 13 -13.72 12.50 17.65
C ASP A 13 -13.96 11.25 16.80
N GLU A 14 -14.30 10.14 17.45
CA GLU A 14 -14.40 8.83 16.79
C GLU A 14 -15.46 8.80 15.69
N ALA A 15 -16.58 9.51 15.86
CA ALA A 15 -17.66 9.53 14.88
C ALA A 15 -17.21 10.18 13.56
N SER A 16 -16.60 11.37 13.64
CA SER A 16 -16.09 12.07 12.45
C SER A 16 -14.89 11.34 11.85
N ALA A 17 -13.98 10.83 12.69
CA ALA A 17 -12.83 10.08 12.22
C ALA A 17 -13.23 8.78 11.50
N GLN A 18 -14.23 8.06 12.02
CA GLN A 18 -14.78 6.86 11.38
C GLN A 18 -15.43 7.18 10.03
N ALA A 19 -16.20 8.27 9.95
CA ALA A 19 -16.84 8.70 8.71
C ALA A 19 -15.80 9.09 7.64
N ALA A 20 -14.73 9.79 8.03
CA ALA A 20 -13.63 10.16 7.13
C ALA A 20 -12.73 8.97 6.75
N LEU A 21 -12.62 7.97 7.62
CA LEU A 21 -11.85 6.74 7.38
C LEU A 21 -12.51 5.82 6.35
N ALA A 22 -13.84 5.69 6.40
CA ALA A 22 -14.62 4.77 5.57
C ALA A 22 -14.27 4.81 4.05
N PRO A 23 -14.17 5.97 3.38
CA PRO A 23 -13.83 6.01 1.95
C PRO A 23 -12.37 5.64 1.63
N LEU A 24 -11.45 5.66 2.61
CA LEU A 24 -10.03 5.36 2.40
C LEU A 24 -9.73 3.86 2.43
N LEU A 25 -10.56 3.07 3.11
CA LEU A 25 -10.32 1.66 3.32
C LEU A 25 -10.63 0.84 2.05
N GLN A 26 -9.81 -0.19 1.82
CA GLN A 26 -10.07 -1.19 0.79
C GLN A 26 -11.45 -1.83 0.98
N ALA A 27 -12.29 -1.75 -0.05
CA ALA A 27 -13.52 -2.53 -0.10
C ALA A 27 -13.13 -4.02 -0.08
N SER A 28 -13.72 -4.78 0.84
CA SER A 28 -13.32 -6.15 1.16
C SER A 28 -13.71 -7.19 0.10
N SER A 29 -13.85 -6.85 -1.19
CA SER A 29 -14.13 -7.82 -2.26
C SER A 29 -13.76 -7.33 -3.67
N PRO A 30 -13.24 -8.20 -4.56
CA PRO A 30 -13.04 -7.87 -5.96
C PRO A 30 -14.36 -8.10 -6.72
N SER A 31 -15.08 -7.04 -7.05
CA SER A 31 -16.12 -7.12 -8.08
C SER A 31 -15.52 -6.65 -9.40
N SER A 32 -15.17 -7.59 -10.26
CA SER A 32 -14.85 -7.35 -11.68
C SER A 32 -16.08 -6.80 -12.40
N SER A 33 -16.26 -5.49 -12.41
CA SER A 33 -17.09 -4.81 -13.41
C SER A 33 -16.63 -3.37 -13.53
N GLY A 34 -16.00 -3.05 -14.65
CA GLY A 34 -15.54 -1.70 -14.96
C GLY A 34 -16.70 -0.70 -15.02
N GLY A 35 -16.47 0.48 -14.45
CA GLY A 35 -17.32 1.65 -14.61
C GLY A 35 -17.52 2.45 -13.32
N GLY A 36 -16.82 3.58 -13.20
CA GLY A 36 -17.18 4.67 -12.27
C GLY A 36 -16.37 4.73 -10.98
N ALA A 37 -15.35 5.59 -10.99
CA ALA A 37 -14.58 5.99 -9.82
C ALA A 37 -15.45 6.80 -8.84
N ALA A 38 -15.62 6.30 -7.60
CA ALA A 38 -16.02 7.13 -6.45
C ALA A 38 -15.71 6.53 -5.06
N GLY A 39 -15.30 5.26 -4.94
CA GLY A 39 -15.06 4.68 -3.61
C GLY A 39 -14.33 3.35 -3.62
N SER A 40 -13.11 3.30 -4.15
CA SER A 40 -12.20 2.17 -3.96
C SER A 40 -11.01 2.64 -3.13
N GLY A 41 -11.21 2.78 -1.82
CA GLY A 41 -10.12 3.05 -0.91
C GLY A 41 -8.99 2.03 -1.11
N ARG A 42 -7.74 2.46 -0.96
CA ARG A 42 -6.56 1.58 -1.12
C ARG A 42 -5.74 1.44 0.16
N TRP A 43 -6.19 2.06 1.24
CA TRP A 43 -5.57 1.93 2.55
C TRP A 43 -6.04 0.66 3.26
N ALA A 44 -5.12 0.04 3.97
CA ALA A 44 -5.39 -1.08 4.86
C ALA A 44 -5.26 -0.62 6.32
N LEU A 45 -6.15 -1.12 7.16
CA LEU A 45 -6.03 -0.96 8.60
C LEU A 45 -5.09 -2.06 9.13
N VAL A 46 -4.09 -1.68 9.93
CA VAL A 46 -3.19 -2.65 10.59
C VAL A 46 -3.99 -3.52 11.55
N LYS A 47 -3.54 -4.76 11.79
CA LYS A 47 -4.27 -5.78 12.58
C LYS A 47 -4.73 -5.33 13.97
N ASP A 48 -3.98 -4.44 14.61
CA ASP A 48 -4.32 -3.89 15.92
C ASP A 48 -5.31 -2.72 15.84
N GLY A 49 -5.62 -2.21 14.65
CA GLY A 49 -6.54 -1.10 14.42
C GLY A 49 -5.94 0.28 14.67
N GLU A 50 -4.65 0.37 15.01
CA GLU A 50 -4.03 1.61 15.51
C GLU A 50 -3.33 2.43 14.42
N ALA A 51 -3.29 1.91 13.19
CA ALA A 51 -2.58 2.54 12.08
C ALA A 51 -3.20 2.23 10.72
N LEU A 52 -2.98 3.13 9.77
CA LEU A 52 -3.31 2.97 8.36
C LEU A 52 -2.04 2.75 7.56
N GLU A 53 -2.04 1.82 6.62
CA GLU A 53 -0.90 1.56 5.74
C GLU A 53 -1.29 1.38 4.27
N ARG A 54 -0.41 1.85 3.38
CA ARG A 54 -0.56 1.75 1.93
C ARG A 54 0.78 1.90 1.22
N SER A 55 0.93 1.22 0.08
CA SER A 55 2.05 1.41 -0.85
C SER A 55 1.61 2.22 -2.07
N PHE A 56 2.49 3.11 -2.52
CA PHE A 56 2.35 3.94 -3.71
C PHE A 56 3.45 3.59 -4.71
N LYS A 57 3.11 3.45 -5.99
CA LYS A 57 4.07 3.12 -7.06
C LYS A 57 4.03 4.15 -8.16
N PHE A 58 5.18 4.57 -8.66
CA PHE A 58 5.30 5.55 -9.74
C PHE A 58 6.20 5.02 -10.86
N LYS A 59 6.28 5.77 -11.96
CA LYS A 59 7.07 5.37 -13.13
C LYS A 59 8.58 5.33 -12.86
N THR A 60 9.09 6.21 -12.01
CA THR A 60 10.54 6.37 -11.76
C THR A 60 10.81 6.75 -10.31
N PHE A 61 12.03 6.53 -9.84
CA PHE A 61 12.49 7.02 -8.53
C PHE A 61 12.28 8.52 -8.35
N ALA A 62 12.59 9.32 -9.38
CA ALA A 62 12.41 10.77 -9.32
C ALA A 62 10.95 11.17 -9.07
N LYS A 63 9.99 10.51 -9.75
CA LYS A 63 8.56 10.77 -9.53
C LYS A 63 8.09 10.36 -8.14
N THR A 64 8.58 9.23 -7.64
CA THR A 64 8.33 8.82 -6.25
C THR A 64 8.86 9.84 -5.25
N TRP A 65 10.06 10.39 -5.50
CA TRP A 65 10.66 11.39 -4.63
C TRP A 65 9.94 12.75 -4.67
N ASP A 66 9.44 13.17 -5.85
CA ASP A 66 8.60 14.37 -5.98
C ASP A 66 7.35 14.24 -5.10
N PHE A 67 6.66 13.09 -5.18
CA PHE A 67 5.51 12.77 -4.33
C PHE A 67 5.87 12.80 -2.84
N MET A 68 6.95 12.11 -2.43
CA MET A 68 7.41 12.10 -1.04
C MET A 68 7.74 13.50 -0.53
N THR A 69 8.33 14.35 -1.37
CA THR A 69 8.63 15.75 -1.04
C THR A 69 7.34 16.52 -0.77
N ALA A 70 6.32 16.36 -1.62
CA ALA A 70 5.02 16.99 -1.41
C ALA A 70 4.34 16.51 -0.11
N VAL A 71 4.38 15.21 0.17
CA VAL A 71 3.88 14.64 1.45
C VAL A 71 4.62 15.26 2.64
N SER A 72 5.95 15.39 2.56
CA SER A 72 6.76 15.96 3.66
C SER A 72 6.37 17.41 4.01
N LEU A 73 5.96 18.21 3.02
CA LEU A 73 5.46 19.56 3.25
C LEU A 73 4.13 19.55 4.01
N GLN A 74 3.25 18.59 3.69
CA GLN A 74 1.97 18.41 4.39
C GLN A 74 2.20 17.93 5.84
N CYS A 75 3.16 17.03 6.07
CA CYS A 75 3.58 16.63 7.41
C CYS A 75 3.98 17.83 8.26
N LYS A 76 4.79 18.74 7.69
CA LYS A 76 5.23 19.97 8.36
C LYS A 76 4.07 20.89 8.71
N LEU A 77 3.11 21.08 7.79
CA LEU A 77 1.93 21.92 8.03
C LEU A 77 1.01 21.36 9.13
N LYS A 78 0.84 20.04 9.18
CA LYS A 78 -0.02 19.35 10.15
C LYS A 78 0.70 19.00 11.46
N ASN A 79 2.02 19.21 11.50
CA ASN A 79 2.92 18.77 12.57
C ASN A 79 2.68 17.30 12.95
N HIS A 80 2.70 16.42 11.93
CA HIS A 80 2.41 15.00 12.05
C HIS A 80 3.18 14.24 10.98
N HIS A 81 3.88 13.17 11.36
CA HIS A 81 4.86 12.50 10.49
C HIS A 81 4.53 11.02 10.34
N PRO A 82 4.72 10.43 9.15
CA PRO A 82 4.46 9.02 8.93
C PRO A 82 5.66 8.16 9.35
N GLU A 83 5.40 6.88 9.49
CA GLU A 83 6.42 5.85 9.26
C GLU A 83 6.43 5.55 7.76
N TRP A 84 7.59 5.55 7.10
CA TRP A 84 7.66 5.20 5.68
C TRP A 84 8.94 4.48 5.30
N SER A 85 8.90 3.76 4.18
CA SER A 85 10.06 3.17 3.53
C SER A 85 9.93 3.33 2.01
N ASN A 86 11.06 3.56 1.33
CA ASN A 86 11.09 3.73 -0.11
C ASN A 86 12.08 2.76 -0.74
N VAL A 87 11.65 2.07 -1.80
CA VAL A 87 12.47 1.18 -2.62
C VAL A 87 12.25 1.56 -4.07
N TYR A 88 13.26 2.21 -4.66
CA TYR A 88 13.22 2.70 -6.04
C TYR A 88 11.96 3.55 -6.34
N ASN A 89 11.00 2.99 -7.08
CA ASN A 89 9.81 3.69 -7.52
C ASN A 89 8.57 3.37 -6.67
N THR A 90 8.75 2.74 -5.51
CA THR A 90 7.67 2.33 -4.62
C THR A 90 7.92 2.83 -3.20
N THR A 91 6.96 3.57 -2.65
CA THR A 91 6.99 4.06 -1.26
C THR A 91 5.84 3.47 -0.47
N PHE A 92 6.18 2.84 0.64
CA PHE A 92 5.24 2.40 1.67
C PHE A 92 5.08 3.50 2.72
N ILE A 93 3.85 3.82 3.10
CA ILE A 93 3.52 4.81 4.13
C ILE A 93 2.59 4.16 5.15
N ARG A 94 2.89 4.38 6.43
CA ARG A 94 2.02 4.09 7.56
C ARG A 94 1.79 5.36 8.38
N TRP A 95 0.52 5.64 8.64
CA TRP A 95 0.07 6.71 9.53
C TRP A 95 -0.42 6.14 10.85
N THR A 96 0.11 6.67 11.94
CA THR A 96 -0.31 6.35 13.31
C THR A 96 0.04 7.53 14.24
N THR A 97 -0.68 7.63 15.36
CA THR A 97 -0.33 8.56 16.43
C THR A 97 0.32 7.83 17.58
N HIS A 98 1.57 8.20 17.91
CA HIS A 98 2.33 7.55 18.97
C HIS A 98 1.90 7.96 20.39
N ASN A 99 1.36 9.17 20.56
CA ASN A 99 0.95 9.68 21.88
C ASN A 99 -0.22 10.69 21.80
N PRO A 100 -1.37 10.40 22.45
CA PRO A 100 -1.76 9.09 22.97
C PRO A 100 -1.79 8.05 21.85
N LYS A 101 -1.51 6.78 22.17
CA LYS A 101 -1.39 5.73 21.15
C LYS A 101 -2.72 5.48 20.44
N GLY A 102 -2.70 5.38 19.10
CA GLY A 102 -3.86 4.98 18.29
C GLY A 102 -3.98 5.77 16.98
N LEU A 103 -5.05 5.52 16.23
CA LEU A 103 -5.36 6.29 15.02
C LEU A 103 -5.99 7.64 15.39
N SER A 104 -5.61 8.73 14.74
CA SER A 104 -6.20 10.05 14.96
C SER A 104 -6.81 10.62 13.68
N SER A 105 -7.56 11.72 13.80
CA SER A 105 -8.05 12.47 12.64
C SER A 105 -6.90 12.94 11.72
N LYS A 106 -5.71 13.23 12.28
CA LYS A 106 -4.55 13.64 11.47
C LYS A 106 -4.05 12.52 10.56
N ASP A 107 -4.09 11.28 11.05
CA ASP A 107 -3.69 10.10 10.28
C ASP A 107 -4.62 9.91 9.08
N VAL A 108 -5.93 10.04 9.31
CA VAL A 108 -6.96 9.94 8.27
C VAL A 108 -6.85 11.09 7.26
N ASP A 109 -6.70 12.33 7.73
CA ASP A 109 -6.51 13.51 6.87
C ASP A 109 -5.29 13.36 5.96
N LEU A 110 -4.14 12.97 6.53
CA LEU A 110 -2.90 12.87 5.77
C LEU A 110 -2.91 11.67 4.81
N ALA A 111 -3.59 10.59 5.16
CA ALA A 111 -3.86 9.49 4.24
C ALA A 111 -4.67 9.95 3.02
N ALA A 112 -5.74 10.72 3.22
CA ALA A 112 -6.54 11.29 2.13
C ALA A 112 -5.73 12.28 1.26
N VAL A 113 -4.87 13.09 1.88
CA VAL A 113 -3.95 13.99 1.16
C VAL A 113 -2.94 13.21 0.31
N CYS A 114 -2.41 12.09 0.82
CA CYS A 114 -1.53 11.23 0.04
C CYS A 114 -2.25 10.69 -1.21
N ASP A 115 -3.53 10.31 -1.12
CA ASP A 115 -4.30 9.83 -2.28
C ASP A 115 -4.47 10.92 -3.35
N ALA A 116 -4.79 12.15 -2.94
CA ALA A 116 -4.90 13.29 -3.84
C ALA A 116 -3.55 13.59 -4.53
N LEU A 117 -2.47 13.68 -3.74
CA LEU A 117 -1.12 13.90 -4.27
C LEU A 117 -0.69 12.76 -5.20
N ALA A 118 -0.93 11.51 -4.84
CA ALA A 118 -0.56 10.35 -5.65
C ALA A 118 -1.22 10.41 -7.04
N LYS A 119 -2.49 10.81 -7.11
CA LYS A 119 -3.20 11.05 -8.37
C LYS A 119 -2.53 12.16 -9.19
N ASP A 120 -2.20 13.29 -8.56
CA ASP A 120 -1.57 14.43 -9.24
C ASP A 120 -0.16 14.11 -9.77
N PHE A 121 0.59 13.27 -9.04
CA PHE A 121 1.93 12.82 -9.45
C PHE A 121 1.93 11.63 -10.41
N GLY A 122 0.75 11.10 -10.77
CA GLY A 122 0.61 10.00 -11.73
C GLY A 122 1.03 8.65 -11.14
N GLU A 123 0.49 8.30 -9.98
CA GLU A 123 0.57 6.95 -9.42
C GLU A 123 0.14 5.90 -10.46
N LEU A 124 0.91 4.82 -10.52
CA LEU A 124 0.58 3.64 -11.30
C LEU A 124 -0.39 2.77 -10.51
N GLU A 125 -1.48 2.36 -11.15
CA GLU A 125 -2.38 1.37 -10.58
C GLU A 125 -1.60 0.05 -10.31
N PRO A 126 -1.92 -0.66 -9.22
CA PRO A 126 -1.31 -1.96 -8.96
C PRO A 126 -1.71 -2.91 -10.10
N GLU A 127 -0.73 -3.27 -10.93
CA GLU A 127 -0.89 -4.33 -11.92
C GLU A 127 -1.37 -5.60 -11.19
N PRO A 128 -2.45 -6.25 -11.66
CA PRO A 128 -2.87 -7.52 -11.08
C PRO A 128 -1.69 -8.48 -11.22
N VAL A 129 -1.19 -8.98 -10.10
CA VAL A 129 -0.21 -10.07 -10.07
C VAL A 129 -0.84 -11.27 -10.77
N SER A 130 -0.58 -11.45 -12.06
CA SER A 130 -0.91 -12.69 -12.74
C SER A 130 0.00 -13.77 -12.15
N CYS A 131 -0.61 -14.79 -11.54
CA CYS A 131 0.10 -15.96 -11.03
C CYS A 131 0.72 -16.81 -12.16
N GLU A 132 0.73 -16.35 -13.41
CA GLU A 132 1.13 -17.13 -14.58
C GLU A 132 2.65 -17.33 -14.72
N VAL A 133 3.47 -16.60 -13.96
CA VAL A 133 4.95 -16.69 -14.04
C VAL A 133 5.58 -17.79 -13.18
N ARG A 134 4.82 -18.57 -12.40
CA ARG A 134 5.37 -19.74 -11.67
C ARG A 134 5.41 -21.02 -12.52
N ASP A 135 4.55 -21.15 -13.53
CA ASP A 135 4.45 -22.38 -14.34
C ASP A 135 5.58 -22.58 -15.37
N VAL A 136 6.30 -21.51 -15.77
CA VAL A 136 7.39 -21.64 -16.75
C VAL A 136 8.65 -22.25 -16.15
N ALA A 137 8.93 -21.98 -14.87
CA ALA A 137 10.13 -22.49 -14.19
C ALA A 137 10.01 -23.99 -13.84
N ASP A 138 8.81 -24.45 -13.48
CA ASP A 138 8.59 -25.86 -13.10
C ASP A 138 8.56 -26.80 -14.32
N ARG A 139 8.24 -26.30 -15.52
CA ARG A 139 8.27 -27.08 -16.77
C ARG A 139 9.68 -27.43 -17.27
N ALA A 140 10.72 -26.72 -16.84
CA ALA A 140 12.10 -26.98 -17.24
C ALA A 140 12.74 -28.18 -16.50
N VAL A 141 12.13 -28.64 -15.39
CA VAL A 141 12.61 -29.76 -14.55
C VAL A 141 12.00 -31.12 -14.98
N GLY A 142 11.24 -31.18 -16.08
CA GLY A 142 10.57 -32.41 -16.52
C GLY A 142 11.22 -33.20 -17.67
N SER A 143 12.23 -32.67 -18.37
CA SER A 143 12.69 -33.28 -19.64
C SER A 143 14.22 -33.30 -19.84
N ALA A 144 14.97 -33.66 -18.81
CA ALA A 144 16.39 -33.99 -18.95
C ALA A 144 16.73 -35.30 -18.22
N GLY A 145 16.06 -36.39 -18.59
CA GLY A 145 16.62 -37.72 -18.44
C GLY A 145 17.71 -37.92 -19.49
N GLY A 146 18.95 -37.53 -19.18
CA GLY A 146 20.08 -37.60 -20.09
C GLY A 146 21.41 -37.66 -19.33
N GLU A 147 21.96 -38.87 -19.25
CA GLU A 147 23.22 -39.27 -18.65
C GLU A 147 24.40 -38.39 -19.12
N CYS A 148 25.00 -37.58 -18.23
CA CYS A 148 26.02 -36.58 -18.61
C CYS A 148 27.47 -36.96 -18.21
N CYS A 149 27.72 -38.14 -17.63
CA CYS A 149 29.02 -38.43 -17.01
C CYS A 149 29.59 -39.83 -17.28
N VAL A 150 29.96 -40.14 -18.53
CA VAL A 150 30.94 -41.21 -18.80
C VAL A 150 31.95 -40.77 -19.86
N PRO A 151 33.24 -40.59 -19.53
CA PRO A 151 34.27 -40.34 -20.54
C PRO A 151 34.62 -41.64 -21.30
N PRO A 152 34.90 -41.58 -22.62
CA PRO A 152 35.18 -42.77 -23.40
C PRO A 152 36.55 -43.37 -23.07
N LYS A 153 36.61 -44.69 -22.94
CA LYS A 153 37.86 -45.45 -22.79
C LYS A 153 38.47 -45.74 -24.17
N LYS A 154 39.80 -45.59 -24.27
CA LYS A 154 40.59 -46.01 -25.44
C LYS A 154 40.77 -47.53 -25.46
#